data_AF-A0A841DML0-F1
#
_entry.id   AF-A0A841DML0-F1
#
_cell.length_a   1.000
_cell.length_b   1.000
_cell.length_c   1.000
_cell.angle_alpha   90.00
_cell.angle_beta   90.00
_cell.angle_gamma   90.00
#
_symmetry.space_group_name_H-M   'P 1'
#
loop_
_entity.id
_entity.type
_entity.pdbx_description
1 polymer ?
#
loop_
_entity_poly.entity_id
_entity_poly.type
_entity_poly.pdbx_seq_one_letter_code
_entity_poly.pdbx_strand_id
1 'polypeptide(L)'
;MGIGAGAAASSVGKALLGKSTSGAASTTRTLFRGDTRGPGKLFTPEGFVAKGGEAGYRDYVFGKGDGNWVSTSRSERIAKDFSATDPNSRRGWVYEIADPGNGIDPRRVTPRFPRFLRGEKEISFKGSIPGSYVKSARPTKWGEWDGPAVKNPGFGGGG
;
A
#
# COMPACT_ATOMS: atom_id res chain seq x y z
N MET A 1 -44.77 -63.37 -18.87
CA MET A 1 -44.15 -62.17 -19.47
C MET A 1 -43.53 -61.37 -18.34
N GLY A 2 -42.26 -60.99 -18.26
CA GLY A 2 -41.07 -61.21 -19.07
C GLY A 2 -39.83 -61.08 -18.17
N ILE A 3 -38.73 -61.62 -18.69
CA ILE A 3 -37.36 -61.80 -18.19
C ILE A 3 -36.50 -60.52 -18.24
N GLY A 4 -35.44 -60.47 -17.41
CA GLY A 4 -34.24 -59.63 -17.60
C GLY A 4 -33.65 -59.12 -16.27
N ALA A 5 -32.58 -59.70 -15.71
CA ALA A 5 -31.15 -59.54 -16.07
C ALA A 5 -30.68 -58.07 -15.96
N GLY A 6 -29.58 -57.68 -15.32
CA GLY A 6 -28.44 -58.35 -14.71
C GLY A 6 -27.48 -57.23 -14.21
N ALA A 7 -26.55 -57.59 -13.32
CA ALA A 7 -25.56 -56.67 -12.76
C ALA A 7 -24.49 -56.26 -13.78
N ALA A 8 -24.00 -55.01 -13.68
CA ALA A 8 -22.63 -54.65 -14.03
C ALA A 8 -22.21 -53.37 -13.27
N ALA A 9 -21.25 -53.53 -12.36
CA ALA A 9 -20.45 -52.43 -11.86
C ALA A 9 -19.46 -52.00 -12.95
N SER A 10 -19.26 -50.70 -13.13
CA SER A 10 -18.04 -50.18 -13.74
C SER A 10 -17.68 -48.82 -13.17
N SER A 11 -16.39 -48.67 -13.00
CA SER A 11 -15.64 -47.76 -12.14
C SER A 11 -15.23 -46.46 -12.82
N VAL A 12 -14.76 -45.54 -11.98
CA VAL A 12 -13.85 -44.41 -12.28
C VAL A 12 -14.52 -43.12 -12.80
N GLY A 13 -14.61 -42.15 -11.89
CA GLY A 13 -14.95 -40.76 -12.17
C GLY A 13 -14.30 -39.84 -11.12
N LYS A 14 -12.98 -39.74 -11.22
CA LYS A 14 -12.03 -38.94 -10.45
C LYS A 14 -12.55 -37.54 -10.10
N ALA A 15 -12.28 -37.13 -8.86
CA ALA A 15 -12.54 -35.80 -8.30
C ALA A 15 -12.39 -34.66 -9.31
N LEU A 16 -13.49 -33.92 -9.53
CA LEU A 16 -13.40 -32.52 -9.95
C LEU A 16 -13.05 -31.70 -8.71
N LEU A 17 -11.80 -31.86 -8.27
CA LEU A 17 -11.09 -30.85 -7.50
C LEU A 17 -11.10 -29.63 -8.40
N GLY A 18 -12.05 -28.73 -8.13
CA GLY A 18 -12.11 -27.42 -8.75
C GLY A 18 -10.73 -26.82 -8.64
N LYS A 19 -10.04 -26.77 -9.78
CA LYS A 19 -8.76 -26.12 -9.93
C LYS A 19 -9.06 -24.66 -9.62
N SER A 20 -8.86 -24.26 -8.36
CA SER A 20 -8.63 -22.87 -8.01
C SER A 20 -7.54 -22.43 -8.96
N THR A 21 -7.94 -21.74 -10.02
CA THR A 21 -7.04 -20.94 -10.81
C THR A 21 -6.48 -19.97 -9.79
N SER A 22 -5.28 -20.30 -9.29
CA SER A 22 -4.42 -19.42 -8.56
C SER A 22 -4.45 -18.12 -9.35
N GLY A 23 -5.19 -17.14 -8.83
CA GLY A 23 -5.24 -15.81 -9.41
C GLY A 23 -3.79 -15.40 -9.55
N ALA A 24 -3.36 -15.12 -10.77
CA ALA A 24 -2.06 -14.53 -11.03
C ALA A 24 -1.92 -13.41 -10.00
N ALA A 25 -0.88 -13.48 -9.16
CA ALA A 25 -0.59 -12.43 -8.21
C ALA A 25 -0.58 -11.12 -9.00
N SER A 26 -1.64 -10.32 -8.86
CA SER A 26 -1.65 -8.94 -9.28
C SER A 26 -0.45 -8.35 -8.56
N THR A 27 0.63 -8.10 -9.28
CA THR A 27 1.84 -7.50 -8.71
C THR A 27 1.50 -6.04 -8.48
N THR A 28 0.67 -5.80 -7.47
CA THR A 28 0.31 -4.47 -7.00
C THR A 28 1.59 -3.70 -6.78
N ARG A 29 1.69 -2.56 -7.46
CA ARG A 29 2.87 -1.69 -7.44
C ARG A 29 3.28 -1.44 -5.99
N THR A 30 4.57 -1.45 -5.69
CA THR A 30 5.04 -1.05 -4.37
C THR A 30 5.16 0.47 -4.29
N LEU A 31 4.66 1.04 -3.21
CA LEU A 31 4.79 2.44 -2.81
C LEU A 31 5.50 2.55 -1.46
N PHE A 32 6.02 3.73 -1.17
CA PHE A 32 6.80 4.01 0.03
C PHE A 32 6.34 5.29 0.71
N ARG A 33 6.38 5.32 2.04
CA ARG A 33 6.06 6.54 2.81
C ARG A 33 6.97 6.67 4.02
N GLY A 34 7.61 7.83 4.16
CA GLY A 34 8.26 8.24 5.40
C GLY A 34 7.23 8.73 6.42
N ASP A 35 7.32 8.28 7.67
CA ASP A 35 6.45 8.77 8.76
C ASP A 35 7.18 8.65 10.11
N THR A 36 6.87 9.55 11.04
CA THR A 36 7.44 9.51 12.40
C THR A 36 6.67 8.58 13.33
N ARG A 37 5.43 8.24 13.00
CA ARG A 37 4.64 7.25 13.75
C ARG A 37 5.25 5.86 13.55
N GLY A 38 5.36 5.10 14.63
CA GLY A 38 5.88 3.73 14.61
C GLY A 38 4.86 2.69 14.13
N PRO A 39 5.32 1.46 13.82
CA PRO A 39 4.50 0.41 13.21
C PRO A 39 3.28 0.05 14.06
N GLY A 40 3.38 0.09 15.39
CA GLY A 40 2.24 -0.18 16.28
C GLY A 40 1.04 0.75 16.08
N LYS A 41 1.23 1.94 15.48
CA LYS A 41 0.13 2.84 15.11
C LYS A 41 -0.36 2.70 13.67
N LEU A 42 0.48 2.19 12.77
CA LEU A 42 0.20 2.18 11.33
C LEU A 42 -0.07 0.78 10.77
N PHE A 43 0.13 -0.26 11.56
CA PHE A 43 -0.26 -1.64 11.27
C PHE A 43 -1.68 -1.96 11.78
N THR A 44 -2.38 -0.98 12.36
CA THR A 44 -3.78 -1.13 12.77
C THR A 44 -4.71 -1.03 11.55
N PRO A 45 -6.00 -1.46 11.64
CA PRO A 45 -6.94 -1.36 10.51
C PRO A 45 -7.05 0.03 9.90
N GLU A 46 -6.92 1.09 10.72
CA GLU A 46 -6.99 2.49 10.29
C GLU A 46 -5.82 2.88 9.37
N GLY A 47 -4.63 2.34 9.63
CA GLY A 47 -3.41 2.62 8.86
C GLY A 47 -3.07 4.11 8.79
N PHE A 48 -2.77 4.60 7.57
CA PHE A 48 -2.54 6.02 7.36
C PHE A 48 -3.86 6.74 7.17
N VAL A 49 -4.14 7.71 8.03
CA VAL A 49 -5.28 8.62 7.89
C VAL A 49 -4.76 10.03 7.61
N ALA A 50 -5.37 10.72 6.63
CA ALA A 50 -5.11 12.12 6.34
C ALA A 50 -5.40 13.00 7.56
N LYS A 51 -4.64 14.09 7.70
CA LYS A 51 -4.72 14.97 8.88
C LYS A 51 -5.67 16.16 8.69
N GLY A 52 -5.87 16.60 7.45
CA GLY A 52 -6.63 17.79 7.13
C GLY A 52 -8.05 17.51 6.69
N GLY A 53 -8.85 18.58 6.65
CA GLY A 53 -10.20 18.55 6.09
C GLY A 53 -10.22 18.56 4.56
N GLU A 54 -11.37 18.90 3.97
CA GLU A 54 -11.54 18.97 2.51
C GLU A 54 -10.75 20.14 1.89
N ALA A 55 -9.45 19.96 1.72
CA ALA A 55 -8.65 20.80 0.84
C ALA A 55 -8.68 20.23 -0.59
N GLY A 56 -8.81 21.13 -1.57
CA GLY A 56 -8.66 20.76 -2.98
C GLY A 56 -7.29 20.12 -3.22
N TYR A 57 -7.26 19.10 -4.08
CA TYR A 57 -6.02 18.33 -4.34
C TYR A 57 -4.85 19.20 -4.80
N ARG A 58 -5.14 20.28 -5.54
CA ARG A 58 -4.15 21.26 -5.95
C ARG A 58 -3.48 21.91 -4.72
N ASP A 59 -4.26 22.44 -3.78
CA ASP A 59 -3.71 23.13 -2.61
C ASP A 59 -2.87 22.20 -1.73
N TYR A 60 -3.29 20.93 -1.60
CA TYR A 60 -2.51 19.88 -0.96
C TYR A 60 -1.11 19.70 -1.60
N VAL A 61 -1.08 19.46 -2.91
CA VAL A 61 0.16 19.25 -3.68
C VAL A 61 1.11 20.45 -3.60
N PHE A 62 0.57 21.67 -3.50
CA PHE A 62 1.35 22.89 -3.39
C PHE A 62 1.70 23.27 -1.94
N GLY A 63 1.45 22.39 -0.96
CA GLY A 63 1.82 22.60 0.44
C GLY A 63 1.01 23.69 1.15
N LYS A 64 -0.20 24.00 0.67
CA LYS A 64 -1.09 25.00 1.27
C LYS A 64 -1.98 24.44 2.40
N GLY A 65 -1.76 23.18 2.79
CA GLY A 65 -2.44 22.51 3.90
C GLY A 65 -2.30 20.99 3.81
N ASP A 66 -2.51 20.32 4.95
CA ASP A 66 -2.40 18.86 5.03
C ASP A 66 -3.46 18.13 4.19
N GLY A 67 -4.62 18.74 3.99
CA GLY A 67 -5.74 18.22 3.19
C GLY A 67 -6.23 16.82 3.59
N ASN A 68 -7.24 16.34 2.87
CA ASN A 68 -7.78 14.99 3.04
C ASN A 68 -7.00 13.98 2.18
N TRP A 69 -5.66 14.04 2.24
CA TRP A 69 -4.78 13.28 1.36
C TRP A 69 -3.58 12.66 2.09
N VAL A 70 -3.25 11.42 1.72
CA VAL A 70 -2.06 10.70 2.17
C VAL A 70 -1.09 10.55 0.99
N SER A 71 0.08 11.18 1.12
CA SER A 71 1.13 11.11 0.09
C SER A 71 1.99 9.87 0.26
N THR A 72 2.34 9.24 -0.86
CA THR A 72 3.31 8.16 -0.97
C THR A 72 4.23 8.44 -2.15
N SER A 73 5.39 7.79 -2.19
CA SER A 73 6.34 7.86 -3.30
C SER A 73 6.53 6.49 -3.93
N ARG A 74 6.79 6.46 -5.24
CA ARG A 74 7.31 5.25 -5.91
C ARG A 74 8.79 5.00 -5.65
N SER A 75 9.43 5.77 -4.77
CA SER A 75 10.87 5.71 -4.49
C SER A 75 11.12 5.62 -2.98
N GLU A 76 11.66 4.48 -2.54
CA GLU A 76 12.07 4.27 -1.16
C GLU A 76 13.07 5.34 -0.69
N ARG A 77 14.03 5.69 -1.55
CA ARG A 77 15.02 6.73 -1.26
C ARG A 77 14.37 8.07 -0.92
N ILE A 78 13.36 8.47 -1.70
CA ILE A 78 12.65 9.74 -1.48
C ILE A 78 11.84 9.65 -0.19
N ALA A 79 11.12 8.54 0.01
CA ALA A 79 10.38 8.34 1.26
C ALA A 79 11.28 8.37 2.51
N LYS A 80 12.52 7.86 2.41
CA LYS A 80 13.53 7.93 3.47
C LYS A 80 13.88 9.37 3.84
N ASP A 81 14.04 10.25 2.87
CA ASP A 81 14.34 11.67 3.10
C ASP A 81 13.23 12.40 3.91
N PHE A 82 12.00 11.88 3.88
CA PHE A 82 10.85 12.39 4.64
C PHE A 82 10.51 11.60 5.92
N SER A 83 11.28 10.57 6.27
CA SER A 83 10.96 9.70 7.42
C SER A 83 11.24 10.34 8.77
N ALA A 84 12.21 11.24 8.84
CA ALA A 84 12.83 11.75 10.06
C ALA A 84 12.68 13.27 10.20
N THR A 85 11.44 13.76 10.25
CA THR A 85 11.14 15.20 10.32
C THR A 85 11.25 15.80 11.73
N ASP A 86 11.44 14.99 12.77
CA ASP A 86 11.72 15.48 14.12
C ASP A 86 13.17 16.00 14.18
N PRO A 87 13.40 17.31 14.42
CA PRO A 87 14.73 17.90 14.43
C PRO A 87 15.62 17.43 15.60
N ASN A 88 15.03 16.93 16.70
CA ASN A 88 15.76 16.56 17.90
C ASN A 88 16.20 15.09 17.91
N SER A 89 15.33 14.19 17.42
CA SER A 89 15.64 12.75 17.39
C SER A 89 16.08 12.26 16.02
N ARG A 90 15.60 12.93 14.95
CA ARG A 90 15.64 12.47 13.55
C ARG A 90 15.35 10.99 13.41
N ARG A 91 14.42 10.48 14.23
CA ARG A 91 13.92 9.10 14.15
C ARG A 91 12.67 9.06 13.30
N GLY A 92 12.54 7.97 12.57
CA GLY A 92 11.47 7.80 11.59
C GLY A 92 11.29 6.35 11.18
N TRP A 93 10.39 6.17 10.24
CA TRP A 93 10.11 4.89 9.60
C TRP A 93 9.86 5.10 8.12
N VAL A 94 10.32 4.18 7.29
CA VAL A 94 9.90 4.05 5.90
C VAL A 94 8.99 2.83 5.79
N TYR A 95 7.77 3.06 5.34
CA TYR A 95 6.77 2.03 5.16
C TYR A 95 6.75 1.57 3.71
N GLU A 96 6.78 0.26 3.51
CA GLU A 96 6.51 -0.38 2.22
C GLU A 96 5.01 -0.68 2.14
N ILE A 97 4.36 -0.25 1.06
CA ILE A 97 2.91 -0.26 0.90
C ILE A 97 2.58 -0.97 -0.43
N ALA A 98 1.67 -1.94 -0.41
CA ALA A 98 1.04 -2.45 -1.63
C ALA A 98 0.06 -1.39 -2.14
N ASP A 99 0.22 -0.94 -3.37
CA ASP A 99 -0.64 0.09 -3.95
C ASP A 99 -2.10 -0.37 -4.01
N PRO A 100 -3.03 0.32 -3.32
CA PRO A 100 -4.46 0.04 -3.40
C PRO A 100 -5.08 0.29 -4.79
N GLY A 101 -4.36 0.97 -5.69
CA GLY A 101 -4.76 1.18 -7.09
C GLY A 101 -5.66 2.40 -7.34
N ASN A 102 -6.22 3.01 -6.29
CA ASN A 102 -7.10 4.19 -6.38
C ASN A 102 -6.36 5.53 -6.15
N GLY A 103 -5.03 5.52 -6.16
CA GLY A 103 -4.21 6.71 -5.92
C GLY A 103 -4.10 7.64 -7.15
N ILE A 104 -3.95 8.93 -6.90
CA ILE A 104 -3.81 9.97 -7.93
C ILE A 104 -2.33 10.30 -8.14
N ASP A 105 -1.92 10.39 -9.41
CA ASP A 105 -0.62 10.96 -9.78
C ASP A 105 -0.80 12.47 -10.02
N PRO A 106 -0.17 13.34 -9.21
CA PRO A 106 -0.39 14.79 -9.31
C PRO A 106 0.05 15.37 -10.67
N ARG A 107 0.98 14.70 -11.36
CA ARG A 107 1.44 15.09 -12.71
C ARG A 107 0.36 14.91 -13.77
N ARG A 108 -0.62 14.01 -13.54
CA ARG A 108 -1.70 13.73 -14.50
C ARG A 108 -2.88 14.67 -14.36
N VAL A 109 -3.10 15.21 -13.16
CA VAL A 109 -4.32 15.97 -12.84
C VAL A 109 -4.06 17.46 -12.60
N THR A 110 -2.80 17.90 -12.52
CA THR A 110 -2.45 19.30 -12.30
C THR A 110 -1.86 19.93 -13.57
N PRO A 111 -2.61 20.81 -14.27
CA PRO A 111 -2.05 21.60 -15.36
C PRO A 111 -0.86 22.43 -14.88
N ARG A 112 0.23 22.42 -15.65
CA ARG A 112 1.51 23.10 -15.32
C ARG A 112 2.13 22.62 -14.00
N PHE A 113 2.09 21.32 -13.72
CA PHE A 113 2.73 20.73 -12.54
C PHE A 113 4.22 21.13 -12.45
N PRO A 114 4.67 21.73 -11.33
CA PRO A 114 6.01 22.30 -11.21
C PRO A 114 7.11 21.26 -11.42
N ARG A 115 8.19 21.68 -12.07
CA ARG A 115 9.31 20.78 -12.37
C ARG A 115 9.97 20.24 -11.10
N PHE A 116 10.05 21.03 -10.03
CA PHE A 116 10.68 20.63 -8.77
C PHE A 116 9.91 19.51 -8.05
N LEU A 117 8.57 19.47 -8.16
CA LEU A 117 7.74 18.41 -7.57
C LEU A 117 7.74 17.11 -8.39
N ARG A 118 8.26 17.12 -9.63
CA ARG A 118 8.31 15.89 -10.46
C ARG A 118 9.25 14.84 -9.89
N GLY A 119 10.23 15.27 -9.10
CA GLY A 119 11.21 14.41 -8.45
C GLY A 119 10.56 13.48 -7.43
N GLU A 120 9.48 13.90 -6.77
CA GLU A 120 8.88 13.22 -5.61
C GLU A 120 8.23 11.87 -5.96
N LYS A 121 7.98 11.62 -7.26
CA LYS A 121 7.36 10.39 -7.79
C LYS A 121 6.06 10.03 -7.07
N GLU A 122 5.32 11.05 -6.65
CA GLU A 122 4.19 10.94 -5.76
C GLU A 122 3.02 10.13 -6.34
N ILE A 123 2.34 9.41 -5.44
CA ILE A 123 0.97 8.94 -5.56
C ILE A 123 0.24 9.33 -4.27
N SER A 124 -0.88 10.04 -4.39
CA SER A 124 -1.65 10.50 -3.24
C SER A 124 -2.99 9.76 -3.15
N PHE A 125 -3.42 9.44 -1.94
CA PHE A 125 -4.68 8.75 -1.67
C PHE A 125 -5.62 9.66 -0.88
N LYS A 126 -6.90 9.73 -1.27
CA LYS A 126 -7.89 10.52 -0.52
C LYS A 126 -8.30 9.77 0.75
N GLY A 127 -8.39 10.46 1.88
CA GLY A 127 -8.84 9.85 3.14
C GLY A 127 -7.76 9.03 3.82
N SER A 128 -7.67 7.74 3.49
CA SER A 128 -6.79 6.81 4.20
C SER A 128 -6.16 5.74 3.30
N ILE A 129 -5.11 5.11 3.83
CA ILE A 129 -4.54 3.86 3.35
C ILE A 129 -4.64 2.86 4.51
N PRO A 130 -5.55 1.86 4.45
CA PRO A 130 -5.71 0.88 5.52
C PRO A 130 -4.43 0.13 5.82
N GLY A 131 -4.25 -0.28 7.08
CA GLY A 131 -3.05 -1.01 7.52
C GLY A 131 -2.85 -2.33 6.77
N SER A 132 -3.91 -2.95 6.26
CA SER A 132 -3.84 -4.18 5.46
C SER A 132 -3.06 -4.04 4.15
N TYR A 133 -2.84 -2.82 3.66
CA TYR A 133 -1.97 -2.52 2.51
C TYR A 133 -0.51 -2.26 2.91
N VAL A 134 -0.22 -2.05 4.19
CA VAL A 134 1.13 -1.79 4.68
C VAL A 134 1.85 -3.14 4.86
N LYS A 135 2.92 -3.37 4.11
CA LYS A 135 3.70 -4.62 4.12
C LYS A 135 4.69 -4.67 5.27
N SER A 136 5.42 -3.58 5.46
CA SER A 136 6.50 -3.51 6.44
C SER A 136 6.88 -2.07 6.77
N ALA A 137 7.63 -1.90 7.86
CA ALA A 137 8.19 -0.63 8.28
C ALA A 137 9.67 -0.83 8.63
N ARG A 138 10.56 0.00 8.06
CA ARG A 138 11.98 -0.01 8.40
C ARG A 138 12.35 1.25 9.17
N PRO A 139 12.94 1.13 10.37
CA PRO A 139 13.29 2.29 11.18
C PRO A 139 14.42 3.08 10.50
N THR A 140 14.36 4.39 10.69
CA THR A 140 15.39 5.32 10.25
C THR A 140 15.86 6.21 11.38
N LYS A 141 17.12 6.63 11.29
CA LYS A 141 17.75 7.57 12.21
C LYS A 141 18.73 8.44 11.44
N TRP A 142 18.62 9.77 11.56
CA TRP A 142 19.43 10.74 10.79
C TRP A 142 19.30 10.55 9.27
N GLY A 143 18.15 10.06 8.79
CA GLY A 143 17.94 9.77 7.36
C GLY A 143 18.61 8.47 6.89
N GLU A 144 19.20 7.69 7.78
CA GLU A 144 19.79 6.39 7.49
C GLU A 144 18.99 5.24 8.10
N TRP A 145 19.25 4.01 7.64
CA TRP A 145 18.60 2.83 8.17
C TRP A 145 19.08 2.53 9.59
N ASP A 146 18.15 2.34 10.52
CA ASP A 146 18.43 2.09 11.94
C ASP A 146 17.94 0.70 12.37
N GLY A 147 18.10 -0.29 11.49
CA GLY A 147 17.74 -1.68 11.77
C GLY A 147 16.99 -2.41 10.64
N PRO A 148 16.53 -3.64 10.93
CA PRO A 148 15.77 -4.46 9.99
C PRO A 148 14.33 -3.96 9.83
N ALA A 149 13.69 -4.37 8.73
CA ALA A 149 12.27 -4.10 8.52
C ALA A 149 11.40 -4.99 9.44
N VAL A 150 10.41 -4.37 10.08
CA VAL A 150 9.36 -5.05 10.83
C VAL A 150 8.22 -5.37 9.86
N LYS A 151 7.84 -6.65 9.75
CA LYS A 151 6.72 -7.08 8.90
C LYS A 151 5.39 -6.80 9.58
N ASN A 152 4.39 -6.40 8.80
CA ASN A 152 3.04 -6.23 9.29
C ASN A 152 2.32 -7.58 9.31
N PRO A 153 1.93 -8.10 10.49
CA PRO A 153 1.18 -9.35 10.58
C PRO A 153 -0.24 -9.24 9.99
N GLY A 154 -0.80 -8.02 9.90
CA GLY A 154 -2.11 -7.74 9.32
C GLY A 154 -2.09 -7.46 7.82
N PHE A 155 -0.95 -7.65 7.13
CA PHE A 155 -0.88 -7.45 5.69
C PHE A 155 -1.73 -8.49 4.94
N GLY A 156 -2.73 -8.02 4.19
CA GLY A 156 -3.70 -8.88 3.51
C GLY A 156 -3.35 -9.24 2.07
N GLY A 157 -2.31 -8.62 1.50
CA GLY A 157 -2.07 -8.64 0.05
C GLY A 157 -3.02 -7.67 -0.64
N GLY A 158 -2.49 -6.71 -1.41
CA GLY A 158 -3.33 -5.91 -2.31
C GLY A 158 -3.94 -6.84 -3.35
N GLY A 159 -5.26 -6.98 -3.33
CA GLY A 159 -6.03 -7.79 -4.29
C GLY A 159 -5.87 -7.33 -5.73
#